data_AF-K9KDK3-F1
#
_entry.id   AF-K9KDK3-F1
#
_cell.length_a   1.000
_cell.length_b   1.000
_cell.length_c   1.000
_cell.angle_alpha   90.00
_cell.angle_beta   90.00
_cell.angle_gamma   90.00
#
_symmetry.space_group_name_H-M   'P 1'
#
loop_
_entity.id
_entity.type
_entity.pdbx_description
1 polymer ?
#
loop_
_entity_poly.entity_id
_entity_poly.type
_entity_poly.pdbx_seq_one_letter_code
_entity_poly.pdbx_strand_id
1 'polypeptide(L)'
;NEGVKEGCTASTEPSSTIELPDYLIKYIAIVSYEQRQNYKDDFNAEYDEYRALHARMETVARRFIKLDAQRKRLSPGSKEYQNVHEEVLQEYQKIKQSSPNYHEEKYRCEYLHNKLAHIKRLIGEFDQQQAESWH
;
A
#
# COMPACT_ATOMS: atom_id res chain seq x y z
N ASN A 1 11.76 59.07 -2.16
CA ASN A 1 11.13 57.81 -1.72
C ASN A 1 10.42 57.19 -2.90
N GLU A 2 11.09 56.20 -3.51
CA GLU A 2 10.77 54.76 -3.39
C GLU A 2 9.66 54.42 -4.41
N GLY A 3 9.91 53.79 -5.56
CA GLY A 3 10.91 52.78 -5.89
C GLY A 3 10.30 51.37 -5.74
N VAL A 4 9.30 51.03 -6.56
CA VAL A 4 8.68 49.69 -6.53
C VAL A 4 9.43 48.78 -7.51
N LYS A 5 10.25 47.89 -6.96
CA LYS A 5 10.95 46.81 -7.67
C LYS A 5 10.19 45.48 -7.50
N GLU A 6 10.06 44.81 -8.64
CA GLU A 6 10.01 43.37 -8.94
C GLU A 6 9.77 42.35 -7.82
N GLY A 7 8.84 41.44 -8.08
CA GLY A 7 8.77 40.12 -7.47
C GLY A 7 8.24 39.12 -8.50
N CYS A 8 9.15 38.52 -9.27
CA CYS A 8 8.87 37.48 -10.24
C CYS A 8 8.39 36.23 -9.48
N THR A 9 7.10 35.91 -9.55
CA THR A 9 6.55 34.68 -8.99
C THR A 9 6.98 33.51 -9.87
N ALA A 10 8.02 32.80 -9.43
CA ALA A 10 8.44 31.54 -10.00
C ALA A 10 7.27 30.54 -9.87
N SER A 11 6.67 30.17 -11.00
CA SER A 11 5.83 28.97 -11.09
C SER A 11 6.71 27.76 -10.78
N THR A 12 6.55 27.21 -9.58
CA THR A 12 7.06 25.88 -9.24
C THR A 12 6.15 24.86 -9.91
N GLU A 13 6.51 24.47 -11.14
CA GLU A 13 6.05 23.22 -11.74
C GLU A 13 6.53 22.05 -10.85
N PRO A 14 5.65 21.11 -10.45
CA PRO A 14 6.08 19.94 -9.70
C PRO A 14 6.83 19.01 -10.63
N SER A 15 8.17 19.10 -10.62
CA SER A 15 9.05 18.09 -11.21
C SER A 15 8.70 16.74 -10.59
N SER A 16 8.01 15.90 -11.36
CA SER A 16 7.67 14.54 -10.98
C SER A 16 8.93 13.69 -11.08
N THR A 17 9.84 13.86 -10.14
CA THR A 17 10.93 12.91 -9.91
C THR A 17 10.28 11.61 -9.44
N ILE A 18 10.38 10.55 -10.25
CA ILE A 18 10.06 9.19 -9.83
C ILE A 18 11.13 8.83 -8.79
N GLU A 19 10.88 9.18 -7.53
CA GLU A 19 11.74 8.80 -6.43
C GLU A 19 11.64 7.28 -6.25
N LEU A 20 12.78 6.61 -6.42
CA LEU A 20 12.88 5.18 -6.17
C LEU A 20 12.52 4.89 -4.70
N PRO A 21 11.67 3.89 -4.40
CA PRO A 21 11.35 3.55 -3.03
C PRO A 21 12.59 3.31 -2.17
N ASP A 22 12.62 3.92 -0.98
CA ASP A 22 13.74 3.87 -0.04
C ASP A 22 14.23 2.45 0.29
N TYR A 23 13.31 1.49 0.41
CA TYR A 23 13.62 0.11 0.71
C TYR A 23 14.42 -0.59 -0.39
N LEU A 24 14.34 -0.14 -1.65
CA LEU A 24 15.18 -0.68 -2.73
C LEU A 24 16.64 -0.22 -2.62
N ILE A 25 16.86 0.93 -1.97
CA ILE A 25 18.20 1.47 -1.70
C ILE A 25 18.75 0.87 -0.41
N LYS A 26 17.92 0.78 0.64
CA LYS A 26 18.32 0.26 1.96
C LYS A 26 18.58 -1.25 1.95
N TYR A 27 17.72 -2.03 1.30
CA TYR A 27 17.81 -3.49 1.30
C TYR A 27 18.40 -3.99 -0.02
N ILE A 28 19.68 -4.34 0.01
CA ILE A 28 20.45 -4.84 -1.13
C ILE A 28 20.70 -6.35 -1.00
N ALA A 29 21.36 -6.95 -1.98
CA ALA A 29 21.77 -8.36 -1.93
C ALA A 29 22.52 -8.66 -0.61
N ILE A 30 22.09 -9.73 0.06
CA ILE A 30 22.67 -10.15 1.34
C ILE A 30 23.98 -10.87 1.08
N VAL A 31 25.01 -10.53 1.85
CA VAL A 31 26.35 -11.14 1.74
C VAL A 31 26.81 -11.83 3.03
N SER A 32 26.03 -11.78 4.11
CA SER A 32 26.37 -12.42 5.38
C SER A 32 25.14 -12.88 6.17
N TYR A 33 25.33 -13.88 7.04
CA TYR A 33 24.29 -14.38 7.95
C TYR A 33 23.82 -13.32 8.95
N GLU A 34 24.72 -12.43 9.39
CA GLU A 34 24.35 -11.30 10.26
C GLU A 34 23.41 -10.33 9.54
N GLN A 35 23.74 -9.94 8.30
CA GLN A 35 22.88 -9.08 7.49
C GLN A 35 21.51 -9.74 7.22
N ARG A 36 21.51 -11.05 6.95
CA ARG A 36 20.28 -11.84 6.81
C ARG A 36 19.41 -11.77 8.06
N GLN A 37 20.01 -11.94 9.24
CA GLN A 37 19.29 -11.89 10.51
C GLN A 37 18.72 -10.49 10.76
N ASN A 38 19.49 -9.43 10.52
CA ASN A 38 19.00 -8.05 10.61
C ASN A 38 17.81 -7.79 9.67
N TYR A 39 17.84 -8.31 8.44
CA TYR A 39 16.73 -8.16 7.48
C TYR A 39 15.47 -8.90 7.95
N LYS A 40 15.65 -10.08 8.57
CA LYS A 40 14.54 -10.84 9.18
C LYS A 40 13.93 -10.07 10.36
N ASP A 41 14.75 -9.44 11.19
CA ASP A 41 14.28 -8.68 12.34
C ASP A 41 13.54 -7.40 11.92
N ASP A 42 14.07 -6.66 10.93
CA ASP A 42 13.39 -5.54 10.29
C ASP A 42 12.04 -5.95 9.68
N PHE A 43 11.98 -7.09 8.97
CA PHE A 43 10.74 -7.63 8.42
C PHE A 43 9.71 -7.88 9.53
N ASN A 44 10.12 -8.55 10.61
CA ASN A 44 9.23 -8.90 11.71
C ASN A 44 8.71 -7.66 12.45
N ALA A 45 9.54 -6.63 12.61
CA ALA A 45 9.18 -5.40 13.30
C ALA A 45 8.00 -4.65 12.64
N GLU A 46 7.85 -4.76 11.31
CA GLU A 46 6.76 -4.12 10.56
C GLU A 46 5.65 -5.10 10.13
N TYR A 47 5.83 -6.41 10.34
CA TYR A 47 4.92 -7.43 9.83
C TYR A 47 3.52 -7.34 10.47
N ASP A 48 3.44 -7.06 11.77
CA ASP A 48 2.16 -6.94 12.47
C ASP A 48 1.34 -5.73 11.98
N GLU A 49 2.01 -4.60 11.72
CA GLU A 49 1.39 -3.42 11.12
C GLU A 49 0.80 -3.76 9.73
N TYR A 50 1.62 -4.40 8.89
CA TYR A 50 1.20 -4.85 7.57
C TYR A 50 -0.01 -5.78 7.65
N ARG A 51 0.02 -6.77 8.55
CA ARG A 51 -1.06 -7.75 8.71
C ARG A 51 -2.37 -7.08 9.12
N ALA A 52 -2.33 -6.14 10.04
CA ALA A 52 -3.52 -5.41 10.49
C ALA A 52 -4.11 -4.55 9.35
N LEU A 53 -3.27 -3.78 8.66
CA LEU A 53 -3.70 -2.94 7.54
C LEU A 53 -4.26 -3.80 6.40
N HIS A 54 -3.55 -4.85 6.00
CA HIS A 54 -3.98 -5.73 4.92
C HIS A 54 -5.33 -6.39 5.21
N ALA A 55 -5.54 -6.90 6.43
CA ALA A 55 -6.81 -7.50 6.83
C ALA A 55 -7.99 -6.49 6.76
N ARG A 56 -7.74 -5.24 7.14
CA ARG A 56 -8.72 -4.15 7.02
C ARG A 56 -9.02 -3.84 5.54
N MET A 57 -8.00 -3.66 4.72
CA MET A 57 -8.15 -3.41 3.27
C MET A 57 -8.91 -4.53 2.58
N GLU A 58 -8.59 -5.79 2.90
CA GLU A 58 -9.26 -6.96 2.33
C GLU A 58 -10.73 -7.05 2.75
N THR A 59 -11.04 -6.72 4.00
CA THR A 59 -12.42 -6.70 4.49
C THR A 59 -13.27 -5.67 3.74
N VAL A 60 -12.72 -4.47 3.53
CA VAL A 60 -13.36 -3.42 2.74
C VAL A 60 -13.55 -3.87 1.29
N ALA A 61 -12.49 -4.36 0.64
CA ALA A 61 -12.55 -4.83 -0.75
C ALA A 61 -13.58 -5.94 -0.95
N ARG A 62 -13.62 -6.93 -0.04
CA ARG A 62 -14.56 -8.06 -0.10
C ARG A 62 -16.02 -7.62 -0.05
N ARG A 63 -16.34 -6.60 0.76
CA ARG A 63 -17.69 -6.02 0.85
C ARG A 63 -18.12 -5.46 -0.51
N PHE A 64 -17.26 -4.66 -1.15
CA PHE A 64 -17.57 -4.08 -2.47
C PHE A 64 -17.62 -5.11 -3.58
N ILE A 65 -16.72 -6.10 -3.59
CA ILE A 65 -16.76 -7.21 -4.56
C ILE A 65 -18.10 -7.96 -4.46
N LYS A 66 -18.58 -8.23 -3.24
CA LYS A 66 -19.87 -8.88 -3.02
C LYS A 66 -21.03 -8.03 -3.55
N LEU A 67 -21.06 -6.73 -3.22
CA LEU A 67 -22.10 -5.81 -3.68
C LEU A 67 -22.11 -5.67 -5.21
N ASP A 68 -20.94 -5.58 -5.84
CA ASP A 68 -20.82 -5.52 -7.29
C ASP A 68 -21.32 -6.81 -7.96
N ALA A 69 -20.96 -7.98 -7.40
CA ALA A 69 -21.45 -9.26 -7.89
C ALA A 69 -22.97 -9.41 -7.74
N GLN A 70 -23.56 -8.91 -6.65
CA GLN A 70 -25.01 -8.87 -6.47
C GLN A 70 -25.66 -7.94 -7.49
N ARG A 71 -25.16 -6.71 -7.65
CA ARG A 71 -25.68 -5.72 -8.60
C ARG A 71 -25.72 -6.27 -10.02
N LYS A 72 -24.66 -6.97 -10.46
CA LYS A 72 -24.56 -7.57 -11.80
C LYS A 72 -25.60 -8.67 -12.07
N ARG A 73 -26.20 -9.25 -11.04
CA ARG A 73 -27.22 -10.32 -11.15
C ARG A 73 -28.66 -9.79 -11.08
N LEU A 74 -28.85 -8.53 -10.72
CA LEU A 74 -30.17 -7.93 -10.50
C LEU A 74 -30.62 -7.16 -11.74
N SER A 75 -31.94 -7.15 -11.97
CA SER A 75 -32.53 -6.36 -13.06
C SER A 75 -32.39 -4.86 -12.75
N PRO A 76 -31.86 -4.04 -13.69
CA PRO A 76 -31.88 -2.60 -13.55
C PRO A 76 -33.30 -2.07 -13.32
N GLY A 77 -33.51 -1.29 -12.25
CA GLY A 77 -34.83 -0.76 -11.88
C GLY A 77 -35.62 -1.60 -10.87
N SER A 78 -35.17 -2.81 -10.53
CA SER A 78 -35.74 -3.58 -9.42
C SER A 78 -35.49 -2.92 -8.07
N LYS A 79 -36.34 -3.21 -7.08
CA LYS A 79 -36.18 -2.66 -5.72
C LYS A 79 -34.87 -3.18 -5.09
N GLU A 80 -34.52 -4.42 -5.36
CA GLU A 80 -33.28 -5.06 -4.91
C GLU A 80 -32.05 -4.34 -5.48
N TYR A 81 -32.09 -3.94 -6.76
CA TYR A 81 -31.00 -3.16 -7.36
C TYR A 81 -30.82 -1.82 -6.65
N GLN A 82 -31.92 -1.14 -6.30
CA GLN A 82 -31.87 0.11 -5.53
C GLN A 82 -31.29 -0.11 -4.13
N ASN A 83 -31.68 -1.19 -3.45
CA ASN A 83 -31.16 -1.53 -2.13
C ASN A 83 -29.64 -1.79 -2.17
N VAL A 84 -29.15 -2.53 -3.17
CA VAL A 84 -27.70 -2.74 -3.36
C VAL A 84 -26.98 -1.42 -3.64
N HIS A 85 -27.58 -0.52 -4.42
CA HIS A 85 -27.03 0.81 -4.65
C HIS A 85 -26.93 1.63 -3.35
N GLU A 86 -27.95 1.59 -2.51
CA GLU A 86 -27.96 2.24 -1.21
C GLU A 86 -26.90 1.64 -0.26
N GLU A 87 -26.77 0.31 -0.21
CA GLU A 87 -25.72 -0.36 0.58
C GLU A 87 -24.31 0.07 0.15
N VAL A 88 -24.04 0.22 -1.16
CA VAL A 88 -22.75 0.73 -1.65
C VAL A 88 -22.45 2.13 -1.11
N LEU A 89 -23.44 3.03 -1.14
CA LEU A 89 -23.29 4.40 -0.62
C LEU A 89 -23.04 4.39 0.90
N GLN A 90 -23.76 3.55 1.64
CA GLN A 90 -23.58 3.40 3.09
C GLN A 90 -22.18 2.87 3.43
N GLU A 91 -21.68 1.86 2.72
CA GLU A 91 -20.32 1.34 2.95
C GLU A 91 -19.24 2.38 2.64
N TYR A 92 -19.41 3.16 1.56
CA TYR A 92 -18.51 4.26 1.25
C TYR A 92 -18.50 5.33 2.36
N GLN A 93 -19.68 5.68 2.88
CA GLN A 93 -19.82 6.64 3.97
C GLN A 93 -19.18 6.13 5.27
N LYS A 94 -19.36 4.84 5.61
CA LYS A 94 -18.70 4.22 6.77
C LYS A 94 -17.18 4.30 6.67
N ILE A 95 -16.60 4.05 5.50
CA ILE A 95 -15.15 4.15 5.30
C ILE A 95 -14.67 5.58 5.50
N LYS A 96 -15.36 6.54 4.88
CA LYS A 96 -15.05 7.96 5.01
C LYS A 96 -15.13 8.46 6.46
N GLN A 97 -16.05 7.90 7.26
CA GLN A 97 -16.23 8.26 8.66
C GLN A 97 -15.25 7.54 9.60
N SER A 98 -15.00 6.25 9.37
CA SER A 98 -14.16 5.41 10.24
C SER A 98 -12.66 5.59 10.01
N SER A 99 -12.26 6.05 8.82
CA SER A 99 -10.88 6.41 8.50
C SER A 99 -10.88 7.62 7.57
N PRO A 100 -10.84 8.85 8.14
CA PRO A 100 -10.62 10.06 7.34
C PRO A 100 -9.35 9.96 6.46
N ASN A 101 -8.39 9.13 6.87
CA ASN A 101 -7.13 8.88 6.17
C ASN A 101 -7.07 7.50 5.48
N TYR A 102 -8.21 6.93 5.05
CA TYR A 102 -8.22 5.62 4.35
C TYR A 102 -7.23 5.56 3.17
N HIS A 103 -7.04 6.67 2.46
CA HIS A 103 -6.05 6.77 1.38
C HIS A 103 -4.60 6.59 1.89
N GLU A 104 -4.28 7.15 3.06
CA GLU A 104 -2.95 6.99 3.68
C GLU A 104 -2.77 5.56 4.20
N GLU A 105 -3.79 4.97 4.84
CA GLU A 105 -3.76 3.57 5.27
C GLU A 105 -3.53 2.62 4.08
N LYS A 106 -4.22 2.87 2.97
CA LYS A 106 -4.05 2.11 1.73
C LYS A 106 -2.64 2.26 1.18
N TYR A 107 -2.14 3.49 1.08
CA TYR A 107 -0.77 3.76 0.62
C TYR A 107 0.27 3.05 1.50
N ARG A 108 0.12 3.14 2.84
CA ARG A 108 0.99 2.47 3.79
C ARG A 108 0.93 0.94 3.65
N CYS A 109 -0.26 0.38 3.44
CA CYS A 109 -0.44 -1.05 3.21
C CYS A 109 0.30 -1.52 1.93
N GLU A 110 0.18 -0.76 0.83
CA GLU A 110 0.85 -1.06 -0.43
C GLU A 110 2.38 -0.94 -0.31
N TYR A 111 2.86 0.12 0.35
CA TYR A 111 4.28 0.31 0.65
C TYR A 111 4.84 -0.87 1.46
N LEU A 112 4.18 -1.23 2.57
CA LEU A 112 4.61 -2.34 3.42
C LEU A 112 4.58 -3.68 2.67
N HIS A 113 3.55 -3.93 1.85
CA HIS A 113 3.49 -5.13 1.03
C HIS A 113 4.73 -5.26 0.14
N ASN A 114 5.07 -4.21 -0.60
CA ASN A 114 6.20 -4.21 -1.53
C ASN A 114 7.55 -4.28 -0.80
N LYS A 115 7.72 -3.51 0.28
CA LYS A 115 8.92 -3.53 1.12
C LYS A 115 9.18 -4.91 1.70
N LEU A 116 8.17 -5.50 2.36
CA LEU A 116 8.29 -6.79 3.02
C LEU A 116 8.48 -7.92 2.00
N ALA A 117 7.82 -7.85 0.84
CA ALA A 117 8.04 -8.80 -0.26
C ALA A 117 9.49 -8.74 -0.78
N HIS A 118 10.05 -7.54 -0.94
CA HIS A 118 11.43 -7.33 -1.36
C HIS A 118 12.44 -7.89 -0.34
N ILE A 119 12.26 -7.58 0.95
CA ILE A 119 13.13 -8.11 2.02
C ILE A 119 13.05 -9.64 2.05
N LYS A 120 11.85 -10.22 1.98
CA LYS A 120 11.64 -11.66 1.97
C LYS A 120 12.31 -12.33 0.76
N ARG A 121 12.25 -11.70 -0.43
CA ARG A 121 12.94 -12.18 -1.63
C ARG A 121 14.45 -12.23 -1.42
N LEU A 122 15.06 -11.16 -0.89
CA LEU A 122 16.50 -11.11 -0.65
C LEU A 122 16.97 -12.20 0.33
N ILE A 123 16.20 -12.43 1.41
CA ILE A 123 16.46 -13.53 2.35
C ILE A 123 16.39 -14.89 1.63
N GLY A 124 15.35 -15.12 0.82
CA GLY A 124 15.18 -16.36 0.07
C GLY A 124 16.28 -16.61 -0.96
N GLU A 125 16.72 -15.58 -1.68
CA GLU A 125 17.83 -15.66 -2.63
C GLU A 125 19.14 -16.02 -1.94
N PHE A 126 19.43 -15.41 -0.79
CA PHE A 126 20.62 -15.76 -0.01
C PHE A 126 20.56 -17.21 0.50
N ASP A 127 19.44 -17.63 1.07
CA ASP A 127 19.26 -19.00 1.58
C ASP A 127 19.47 -20.05 0.49
N GLN A 128 18.96 -19.78 -0.71
CA GLN A 128 19.13 -20.65 -1.87
C GLN A 128 20.61 -20.76 -2.28
N GLN A 129 21.32 -19.63 -2.41
CA GLN A 129 22.74 -19.61 -2.76
C GLN A 129 23.61 -20.33 -1.73
N GLN A 130 23.29 -20.17 -0.44
CA GLN A 130 23.98 -20.89 0.61
C GLN A 130 23.76 -22.40 0.44
N ALA A 131 22.52 -22.85 0.32
CA ALA A 131 22.20 -24.27 0.14
C ALA A 131 22.94 -24.90 -1.05
N GLU A 132 23.04 -24.20 -2.18
CA GLU A 132 23.77 -24.65 -3.38
C GLU A 132 25.29 -24.71 -3.16
N SER A 133 25.86 -23.84 -2.32
CA SER A 133 27.31 -23.81 -2.06
C SER A 133 27.79 -24.92 -1.11
N TRP A 134 26.87 -25.57 -0.38
CA TRP A 134 27.16 -26.69 0.51
C TRP A 134 27.02 -28.07 -0.18
N HIS A 135 26.57 -28.10 -1.43
CA HIS A 135 26.43 -29.30 -2.26
C HIS A 135 27.59 -29.45 -3.24
#